data_AF-A0A0F9ICM3-F1
#
_entry.id   AF-A0A0F9ICM3-F1
#
_cell.length_a   1.000
_cell.length_b   1.000
_cell.length_c   1.000
_cell.angle_alpha   90.00
_cell.angle_beta   90.00
_cell.angle_gamma   90.00
#
_symmetry.space_group_name_H-M   'P 1'
#
loop_
_entity.id
_entity.type
_entity.pdbx_description
1 polymer ?
#
loop_
_entity_poly.entity_id
_entity_poly.type
_entity_poly.pdbx_seq_one_letter_code
_entity_poly.pdbx_strand_id
1 'polypeptide(L)'
;SLIFKKHYSNFFHLILVYFPMPDEFDFKNFKTMEEFGKSVEGTRYLHDLYLKAVNHPIRREILEIVNNLKQITKKELLKNLIIKNIVQDESVFNYNMDFLIKAFCIKFIKDEKSKDIIYEITQSGKVIEYLK
;
A
#
# COMPACT_ATOMS: atom_id res chain seq x y z
N SER A 1 36.80 33.26 -12.87
CA SER A 1 36.08 32.06 -13.34
C SER A 1 35.12 31.59 -12.25
N LEU A 2 33.93 32.19 -12.19
CA LEU A 2 32.96 32.03 -11.10
C LEU A 2 31.60 31.54 -11.63
N ILE A 3 31.60 30.84 -12.76
CA ILE A 3 30.41 30.38 -13.48
C ILE A 3 30.22 28.86 -13.39
N PHE A 4 31.25 28.10 -12.98
CA PHE A 4 31.19 26.63 -12.99
C PHE A 4 30.64 25.96 -11.72
N LYS A 5 30.46 26.69 -10.60
CA LYS A 5 30.01 26.08 -9.33
C LYS A 5 28.49 26.03 -9.14
N LYS A 6 27.70 26.77 -9.93
CA LYS A 6 26.24 26.88 -9.70
C LYS A 6 25.42 25.80 -10.43
N HIS A 7 25.99 25.14 -11.43
CA HIS A 7 25.25 24.17 -12.26
C HIS A 7 25.20 22.74 -11.69
N TYR A 8 26.12 22.35 -10.80
CA TYR A 8 26.12 21.00 -10.22
C TYR A 8 25.15 20.82 -9.04
N SER A 9 24.75 21.90 -8.37
CA SER A 9 23.83 21.82 -7.22
C SER A 9 22.39 21.55 -7.65
N ASN A 10 21.96 22.03 -8.82
CA ASN A 10 20.59 21.81 -9.32
C ASN A 10 20.44 20.48 -10.04
N PHE A 11 21.52 19.88 -10.56
CA PHE A 11 21.44 18.60 -11.28
C PHE A 11 21.24 17.42 -10.32
N PHE A 12 21.88 17.46 -9.14
CA PHE A 12 21.65 16.46 -8.09
C PHE A 12 20.26 16.56 -7.46
N HIS A 13 19.70 17.77 -7.35
CA HIS A 13 18.36 17.93 -6.83
C HIS A 13 17.28 17.47 -7.83
N LEU A 14 17.52 17.59 -9.13
CA LEU A 14 16.61 17.09 -10.17
C LEU A 14 16.60 15.55 -10.28
N ILE A 15 17.75 14.90 -10.07
CA ILE A 15 17.88 13.42 -10.15
C ILE A 15 17.16 12.73 -8.97
N LEU A 16 17.09 13.36 -7.80
CA LEU A 16 16.37 12.80 -6.64
C LEU A 16 14.85 13.01 -6.70
N VAL A 17 14.35 13.88 -7.58
CA VAL A 17 12.91 14.21 -7.68
C VAL A 17 12.23 13.52 -8.89
N TYR A 18 13.01 13.01 -9.85
CA TYR A 18 12.48 12.42 -11.10
C TYR A 18 12.96 11.00 -11.43
N PHE A 19 13.66 10.32 -10.53
CA PHE A 19 13.73 8.86 -10.58
C PHE A 19 12.66 8.31 -9.64
N PRO A 20 11.44 8.02 -10.13
CA PRO A 20 10.52 7.21 -9.35
C PRO A 20 11.26 5.93 -8.97
N MET A 21 11.24 5.58 -7.68
CA MET A 21 11.83 4.31 -7.29
C MET A 21 11.15 3.18 -8.10
N PRO A 22 11.87 2.12 -8.53
CA PRO A 22 11.35 1.11 -9.46
C PRO A 22 10.02 0.48 -9.03
N ASP A 23 9.72 0.55 -7.74
CA ASP A 23 8.51 0.10 -7.06
C ASP A 23 7.25 0.93 -7.34
N GLU A 24 7.35 2.14 -7.92
CA GLU A 24 6.18 2.91 -8.39
C GLU A 24 5.61 2.42 -9.73
N PHE A 25 6.36 1.62 -10.50
CA PHE A 25 5.89 1.09 -11.78
C PHE A 25 5.24 -0.30 -11.69
N ASP A 26 5.30 -0.94 -10.50
CA ASP A 26 4.97 -2.35 -10.27
C ASP A 26 3.53 -2.58 -9.74
N PHE A 27 2.64 -1.59 -9.86
CA PHE A 27 1.26 -1.67 -9.31
C PHE A 27 0.31 -2.57 -10.12
N LYS A 28 0.73 -3.10 -11.28
CA LYS A 28 -0.19 -3.85 -12.16
C LYS A 28 -0.09 -5.37 -12.05
N ASN A 29 0.98 -5.92 -11.47
CA ASN A 29 1.17 -7.37 -11.31
C ASN A 29 1.86 -7.66 -9.97
N PHE A 30 1.09 -7.85 -8.90
CA PHE A 30 1.65 -8.25 -7.62
C PHE A 30 2.22 -9.67 -7.71
N LYS A 31 3.51 -9.81 -7.38
CA LYS A 31 4.12 -11.13 -7.16
C LYS A 31 3.39 -11.85 -6.03
N THR A 32 3.24 -13.15 -6.17
CA THR A 32 2.72 -14.06 -5.16
C THR A 32 3.74 -14.30 -4.05
N MET A 33 3.27 -14.80 -2.90
CA MET A 33 4.15 -15.16 -1.78
C MET A 33 5.20 -16.21 -2.18
N GLU A 34 4.81 -17.18 -3.02
CA GLU A 34 5.71 -18.20 -3.55
C GLU A 34 6.83 -17.59 -4.39
N GLU A 35 6.52 -16.60 -5.22
CA GLU A 35 7.52 -15.92 -6.04
C GLU A 35 8.53 -15.12 -5.21
N PHE A 36 8.09 -14.47 -4.12
CA PHE A 36 9.02 -13.83 -3.18
C PHE A 36 9.89 -14.85 -2.43
N GLY A 37 9.35 -16.03 -2.13
CA GLY A 37 10.06 -17.11 -1.44
C GLY A 37 11.16 -17.79 -2.25
N LYS A 38 11.26 -17.52 -3.56
CA LYS A 38 12.29 -18.12 -4.44
C LYS A 38 13.71 -17.61 -4.16
N SER A 39 13.87 -16.49 -3.46
CA SER A 39 15.19 -15.98 -3.08
C SER A 39 15.19 -15.33 -1.69
N VAL A 40 16.40 -15.19 -1.13
CA VAL A 40 16.62 -14.51 0.15
C VAL A 40 16.25 -13.03 0.03
N GLU A 41 16.59 -12.39 -1.09
CA GLU A 41 16.26 -11.00 -1.38
C GLU A 41 14.76 -10.78 -1.51
N GLY A 42 14.04 -11.68 -2.17
CA GLY A 42 12.59 -11.62 -2.30
C GLY A 42 11.90 -11.75 -0.95
N THR A 43 12.37 -12.68 -0.12
CA THR A 43 11.87 -12.86 1.24
C THR A 43 12.13 -11.61 2.09
N ARG A 44 13.35 -11.05 2.05
CA ARG A 44 13.70 -9.81 2.75
C ARG A 44 12.82 -8.64 2.31
N TYR A 45 12.64 -8.47 1.00
CA TYR A 45 11.76 -7.44 0.45
C TYR A 45 10.33 -7.57 0.96
N LEU A 46 9.79 -8.79 0.99
CA LEU A 46 8.44 -9.02 1.49
C LEU A 46 8.31 -8.68 2.97
N HIS A 47 9.30 -9.05 3.79
CA HIS A 47 9.33 -8.68 5.20
C HIS A 47 9.35 -7.16 5.40
N ASP A 48 10.20 -6.45 4.66
CA ASP A 48 10.29 -4.99 4.74
C ASP A 48 8.98 -4.32 4.29
N LEU A 49 8.38 -4.84 3.22
CA LEU A 49 7.09 -4.38 2.72
C LEU A 49 6.00 -4.58 3.77
N TYR A 50 5.93 -5.76 4.37
CA TYR A 50 4.96 -6.07 5.42
C TYR A 50 5.10 -5.15 6.63
N LEU A 51 6.32 -4.93 7.11
CA LEU A 51 6.58 -4.01 8.22
C LEU A 51 6.13 -2.59 7.90
N LYS A 52 6.43 -2.09 6.68
CA LYS A 52 5.94 -0.79 6.22
C LYS A 52 4.41 -0.74 6.11
N ALA A 53 3.77 -1.85 5.75
CA ALA A 53 2.32 -1.91 5.58
C ALA A 53 1.60 -1.71 6.92
N VAL A 54 2.03 -2.44 7.95
CA VAL A 54 1.37 -2.46 9.26
C VAL A 54 1.77 -1.29 10.16
N ASN A 55 2.95 -0.69 9.94
CA ASN A 55 3.44 0.46 10.70
C ASN A 55 3.06 1.81 10.05
N HIS A 56 1.79 2.00 9.67
CA HIS A 56 1.32 3.25 9.10
C HIS A 56 -0.11 3.59 9.57
N PRO A 57 -0.37 4.81 10.07
CA PRO A 57 -1.61 5.14 10.76
C PRO A 57 -2.86 4.91 9.88
N ILE A 58 -2.87 5.43 8.66
CA ILE A 58 -4.00 5.25 7.73
C ILE A 58 -4.24 3.77 7.41
N ARG A 59 -3.17 2.97 7.28
CA ARG A 59 -3.30 1.55 6.92
C ARG A 59 -3.81 0.73 8.09
N ARG A 60 -3.39 1.07 9.32
CA ARG A 60 -3.92 0.48 10.54
C ARG A 60 -5.41 0.75 10.68
N GLU A 61 -5.85 1.99 10.47
CA GLU A 61 -7.28 2.34 10.47
C GLU A 61 -8.08 1.54 9.42
N ILE A 62 -7.54 1.41 8.20
CA ILE A 62 -8.15 0.57 7.16
C ILE A 62 -8.27 -0.88 7.63
N LEU A 63 -7.19 -1.45 8.16
CA LEU A 63 -7.17 -2.84 8.65
C LEU A 63 -8.15 -3.04 9.80
N GLU A 64 -8.27 -2.09 10.74
CA GLU A 64 -9.23 -2.14 11.83
C GLU A 64 -10.68 -2.14 11.32
N ILE A 65 -11.00 -1.25 10.38
CA ILE A 65 -12.35 -1.18 9.80
C ILE A 65 -12.70 -2.50 9.08
N VAL A 66 -11.79 -3.00 8.24
CA VAL A 66 -12.00 -4.24 7.49
C VAL A 66 -12.09 -5.45 8.44
N ASN A 67 -11.28 -5.50 9.49
CA ASN A 67 -11.32 -6.58 10.48
C ASN A 67 -12.67 -6.63 11.22
N ASN A 68 -13.16 -5.47 11.65
CA ASN A 68 -14.41 -5.36 12.38
C ASN A 68 -15.63 -5.73 11.54
N LEU A 69 -15.63 -5.37 10.25
CA LEU A 69 -16.75 -5.64 9.35
C LEU A 69 -16.65 -6.98 8.61
N LYS A 70 -15.49 -7.65 8.68
CA LYS A 70 -15.10 -8.87 7.98
C LYS A 70 -15.03 -8.71 6.46
N GLN A 71 -16.07 -8.17 5.84
CA GLN A 71 -16.16 -7.86 4.41
C GLN A 71 -16.78 -6.47 4.21
N ILE A 72 -16.23 -5.71 3.28
CA ILE A 72 -16.72 -4.37 2.95
C ILE A 72 -16.48 -4.05 1.48
N THR A 73 -17.42 -3.37 0.84
CA THR A 73 -17.24 -2.93 -0.55
C THR A 73 -16.25 -1.76 -0.63
N LYS A 74 -15.56 -1.59 -1.77
CA LYS A 74 -14.69 -0.43 -2.01
C LYS A 74 -15.40 0.89 -1.75
N LYS A 75 -16.64 1.02 -2.23
CA LYS A 75 -17.44 2.25 -2.11
C LYS A 75 -17.75 2.58 -0.64
N GLU A 76 -18.15 1.58 0.14
CA GLU A 76 -18.45 1.77 1.57
C GLU A 76 -17.20 2.08 2.38
N LEU A 77 -16.09 1.37 2.11
CA LEU A 77 -14.83 1.58 2.81
C LEU A 77 -14.30 3.00 2.57
N LEU A 78 -14.25 3.44 1.31
CA LEU A 78 -13.85 4.80 0.96
C LEU A 78 -14.74 5.85 1.63
N LYS A 79 -16.07 5.65 1.58
CA LYS A 79 -17.03 6.55 2.24
C LYS A 79 -16.77 6.65 3.74
N ASN A 80 -16.55 5.52 4.43
CA ASN A 80 -16.29 5.49 5.85
C ASN A 80 -14.99 6.23 6.22
N LEU A 81 -13.93 6.06 5.43
CA LEU A 81 -12.64 6.70 5.67
C LEU A 81 -12.70 8.22 5.44
N ILE A 82 -13.43 8.68 4.42
CA ILE A 82 -13.64 10.11 4.16
C ILE A 82 -14.47 10.75 5.29
N ILE A 83 -15.57 10.11 5.70
CA ILE A 83 -16.42 10.62 6.80
C ILE A 83 -15.62 10.76 8.10
N LYS A 84 -14.71 9.83 8.37
CA LYS A 84 -13.82 9.85 9.53
C LYS A 84 -12.60 10.77 9.35
N ASN A 85 -12.46 11.44 8.21
CA ASN A 85 -11.31 12.28 7.86
C ASN A 85 -9.95 11.55 7.94
N ILE A 86 -9.94 10.25 7.64
CA ILE A 86 -8.73 9.40 7.63
C ILE A 86 -8.02 9.49 6.28
N VAL A 87 -8.79 9.60 5.19
CA VAL A 87 -8.29 9.83 3.83
C VAL A 87 -9.00 11.03 3.22
N GLN A 88 -8.26 11.81 2.41
CA GLN A 88 -8.77 13.04 1.79
C GLN A 88 -9.52 12.76 0.49
N ASP A 89 -9.05 11.77 -0.27
CA ASP A 89 -9.60 11.43 -1.58
C ASP A 89 -9.35 9.96 -1.93
N GLU A 90 -9.88 9.56 -3.09
CA GLU A 90 -9.74 8.21 -3.62
C GLU A 90 -8.29 7.85 -4.00
N SER A 91 -7.44 8.82 -4.35
CA SER A 91 -6.04 8.55 -4.71
C SER A 91 -5.23 8.10 -3.49
N VAL A 92 -5.40 8.77 -2.35
CA VAL A 92 -4.79 8.40 -1.07
C VAL A 92 -5.30 7.04 -0.62
N PHE A 93 -6.60 6.79 -0.78
CA PHE A 93 -7.19 5.49 -0.49
C PHE A 93 -6.57 4.37 -1.33
N ASN A 94 -6.54 4.53 -2.67
CA ASN A 94 -6.01 3.51 -3.58
C ASN A 94 -4.54 3.21 -3.27
N TYR A 95 -3.71 4.24 -3.04
CA TYR A 95 -2.30 4.05 -2.66
C TYR A 95 -2.14 3.18 -1.41
N ASN A 96 -2.93 3.45 -0.36
CA ASN A 96 -2.86 2.68 0.88
C ASN A 96 -3.40 1.25 0.71
N MET A 97 -4.46 1.07 -0.07
CA MET A 97 -5.02 -0.24 -0.38
C MET A 97 -4.06 -1.11 -1.20
N ASP A 98 -3.45 -0.56 -2.24
CA ASP A 98 -2.49 -1.27 -3.08
C ASP A 98 -1.31 -1.77 -2.25
N PHE A 99 -0.85 -0.93 -1.31
CA PHE A 99 0.22 -1.31 -0.38
C PHE A 99 -0.19 -2.48 0.53
N LEU A 100 -1.40 -2.42 1.10
CA LEU A 100 -1.94 -3.49 1.96
C LEU A 100 -2.18 -4.79 1.20
N ILE A 101 -2.61 -4.72 -0.07
CA ILE A 101 -2.81 -5.88 -0.93
C ILE A 101 -1.46 -6.51 -1.31
N LYS A 102 -0.47 -5.69 -1.70
CA LYS A 102 0.88 -6.15 -2.03
C LYS A 102 1.58 -6.83 -0.86
N ALA A 103 1.32 -6.33 0.36
CA ALA A 103 1.82 -6.91 1.61
C ALA A 103 1.01 -8.13 2.09
N PHE A 104 0.03 -8.58 1.31
CA PHE A 104 -0.89 -9.67 1.66
C PHE A 104 -1.69 -9.45 2.95
N CYS A 105 -1.90 -8.20 3.39
CA CYS A 105 -2.71 -7.88 4.56
C CYS A 105 -4.21 -7.87 4.26
N ILE A 106 -4.58 -7.53 3.02
CA ILE A 106 -5.96 -7.54 2.51
C ILE A 106 -5.98 -8.31 1.19
N LYS A 107 -7.04 -9.08 0.97
CA LYS A 107 -7.39 -9.63 -0.34
C LYS A 107 -8.65 -8.95 -0.87
N PHE A 108 -8.83 -8.99 -2.19
CA PHE A 108 -10.06 -8.52 -2.82
C PHE A 108 -10.73 -9.63 -3.61
N ILE A 109 -12.05 -9.61 -3.63
CA ILE A 109 -12.90 -10.51 -4.40
C ILE A 109 -13.76 -9.64 -5.31
N LYS A 110 -13.82 -10.01 -6.59
CA LYS A 110 -14.77 -9.39 -7.52
C LYS A 110 -16.08 -10.14 -7.41
N ASP A 111 -17.15 -9.43 -7.06
CA ASP A 111 -18.50 -9.99 -7.10
C ASP A 111 -18.91 -10.14 -8.58
N GLU A 112 -19.19 -11.38 -9.01
CA GLU A 112 -19.55 -11.68 -10.40
C GLU A 112 -20.88 -11.06 -10.83
N LYS A 113 -21.78 -10.77 -9.88
CA LYS A 113 -23.12 -10.23 -10.15
C LYS A 113 -23.13 -8.71 -10.16
N SER A 114 -22.53 -8.07 -9.16
CA SER A 114 -22.52 -6.60 -9.04
C SER A 114 -21.33 -5.93 -9.72
N LYS A 115 -20.28 -6.70 -10.03
CA LYS A 115 -18.95 -6.20 -10.43
C LYS A 115 -18.26 -5.35 -9.36
N ASP A 116 -18.78 -5.36 -8.13
CA ASP A 116 -18.18 -4.63 -7.02
C ASP A 116 -16.93 -5.35 -6.50
N ILE A 117 -16.01 -4.55 -5.97
CA ILE A 117 -14.82 -5.06 -5.28
C ILE A 117 -15.15 -5.15 -3.79
N ILE A 118 -15.02 -6.35 -3.24
CA ILE A 118 -15.16 -6.65 -1.81
C ILE A 118 -13.78 -6.87 -1.23
N TYR A 119 -13.47 -6.20 -0.12
CA TYR A 119 -12.23 -6.37 0.62
C TYR A 119 -12.43 -7.25 1.85
N GLU A 120 -11.47 -8.12 2.10
CA GLU A 120 -11.43 -9.02 3.27
C GLU A 120 -10.01 -9.03 3.86
N ILE A 121 -9.93 -8.97 5.19
CA ILE A 121 -8.65 -9.04 5.91
C ILE A 121 -8.08 -10.47 5.85
N THR A 122 -6.77 -10.59 5.68
CA THR A 122 -6.07 -11.88 5.76
C THR A 122 -5.57 -12.15 7.18
N GLN A 123 -5.00 -13.34 7.42
CA GLN A 123 -4.32 -13.62 8.70
C GLN A 123 -3.13 -12.68 8.92
N SER A 124 -2.36 -12.36 7.88
CA SER A 124 -1.26 -11.39 7.96
C SER A 124 -1.74 -9.98 8.35
N GLY A 125 -2.94 -9.58 7.89
CA GLY A 125 -3.52 -8.29 8.25
C GLY A 125 -3.98 -8.20 9.71
N LYS A 126 -4.36 -9.32 10.33
CA LYS A 126 -4.85 -9.37 11.71
C LYS A 126 -3.79 -9.10 12.78
N VAL A 127 -2.53 -8.93 12.40
CA VAL A 127 -1.47 -8.53 13.34
C VAL A 127 -1.82 -7.28 14.14
N ILE A 128 -2.65 -6.38 13.56
CA ILE A 128 -3.14 -5.16 14.20
C ILE A 128 -3.84 -5.41 15.56
N GLU A 129 -4.41 -6.59 15.77
CA GLU A 129 -5.03 -6.97 17.05
C GLU A 129 -4.02 -7.01 18.22
N TYR A 130 -2.73 -7.15 17.89
CA TYR A 130 -1.63 -7.30 18.84
C TYR A 130 -0.73 -6.06 18.93
N LEU A 131 -0.95 -5.04 18.10
CA LEU A 131 -0.10 -3.83 18.01
C LEU A 131 -0.64 -2.64 18.85
N LYS A 132 -1.32 -2.93 19.96
CA LYS A 132 -1.91 -1.91 20.85
C LYS A 132 -0.86 -1.06 21.56
#